data_AF-A0A9X4NWM6-F1
#
_entry.id   AF-A0A9X4NWM6-F1
#
_cell.length_a   1.000
_cell.length_b   1.000
_cell.length_c   1.000
_cell.angle_alpha   90.00
_cell.angle_beta   90.00
_cell.angle_gamma   90.00
#
_symmetry.space_group_name_H-M   'P 1'
#
loop_
_entity.id
_entity.type
_entity.pdbx_description
1 polymer ?
#
loop_
_entity_poly.entity_id
_entity_poly.type
_entity_poly.pdbx_seq_one_letter_code
_entity_poly.pdbx_strand_id
1 'polypeptide(L)' 'VTGNSTNGYTVTGTAEPGSTVTIKDDSGAIVGTGTTNETGDYTVTLPGSVGPNAPISVTATDAAGNVSDPTPAT' A
#
# COMPACT_ATOMS: atom_id res chain seq x y z
N VAL A 1 6.01 6.58 5.07
CA VAL A 1 4.84 6.07 5.81
C VAL A 1 4.64 6.90 7.09
N THR A 2 3.41 7.24 7.51
CA THR A 2 3.17 8.05 8.73
C THR A 2 2.37 7.27 9.77
N GLY A 3 2.82 7.17 11.02
CA GLY A 3 2.07 6.46 12.07
C GLY A 3 2.92 5.94 13.22
N ASN A 4 2.36 5.07 14.05
CA ASN A 4 3.03 4.46 15.20
C ASN A 4 2.51 3.03 15.45
N SER A 5 3.23 2.26 16.27
CA SER A 5 2.91 0.84 16.56
C SER A 5 1.57 0.60 17.26
N THR A 6 0.93 1.65 17.81
CA THR A 6 -0.36 1.57 18.49
C THR A 6 -1.53 1.92 17.56
N ASN A 7 -1.36 2.93 16.71
CA ASN A 7 -2.38 3.41 15.78
C ASN A 7 -2.27 2.80 14.37
N GLY A 8 -1.17 2.09 14.09
CA GLY A 8 -0.83 1.65 12.75
C GLY A 8 -0.09 2.71 11.95
N TYR A 9 0.15 2.38 10.69
CA TYR A 9 0.96 3.15 9.77
C TYR A 9 0.18 3.45 8.50
N THR A 10 0.10 4.71 8.09
CA THR A 10 -0.64 5.14 6.91
C THR A 10 0.28 5.24 5.70
N VAL A 11 -0.14 4.61 4.61
CA VAL A 11 0.47 4.72 3.28
C VAL A 11 -0.50 5.44 2.36
N THR A 12 -0.06 6.53 1.78
CA THR A 12 -0.80 7.30 0.77
C THR A 12 -0.01 7.33 -0.51
N GLY A 13 -0.71 7.40 -1.64
CA GLY A 13 -0.09 7.55 -2.94
C GLY A 13 -1.14 7.66 -4.02
N THR A 14 -0.67 7.59 -5.26
CA THR A 14 -1.52 7.60 -6.45
C THR A 14 -1.26 6.36 -7.30
N ALA A 15 -2.30 5.84 -7.92
CA ALA A 15 -2.24 4.83 -8.97
C ALA A 15 -3.38 5.07 -9.96
N GLU A 16 -3.53 4.19 -10.96
CA GLU A 16 -4.63 4.32 -11.93
C GLU A 16 -5.99 4.22 -11.22
N PRO A 17 -6.95 5.15 -11.50
CA PRO A 17 -8.27 5.15 -10.86
C PRO A 17 -8.99 3.80 -10.92
N GLY A 18 -9.62 3.41 -9.81
CA GLY A 18 -10.28 2.11 -9.68
C GLY A 18 -9.34 0.89 -9.56
N SER A 19 -8.03 1.08 -9.46
CA SER A 19 -7.07 -0.02 -9.21
C SER A 19 -7.07 -0.50 -7.76
N THR A 20 -6.76 -1.78 -7.58
CA THR A 20 -6.50 -2.39 -6.28
C THR A 20 -5.03 -2.24 -5.92
N VAL A 21 -4.76 -1.56 -4.81
CA VAL A 21 -3.42 -1.37 -4.24
C VAL A 21 -3.14 -2.48 -3.24
N THR A 22 -2.01 -3.17 -3.43
CA THR A 22 -1.51 -4.21 -2.53
C THR A 22 -0.17 -3.79 -1.95
N ILE A 23 -0.06 -3.86 -0.62
CA ILE A 23 1.15 -3.52 0.12
C ILE A 23 1.69 -4.78 0.79
N LYS A 24 2.96 -5.08 0.52
CA LYS A 24 3.67 -6.24 1.07
C LYS A 24 4.87 -5.80 1.90
N ASP A 25 5.21 -6.60 2.90
CA ASP A 25 6.47 -6.47 3.63
C ASP A 25 7.65 -7.15 2.91
N ASP A 26 8.83 -7.07 3.50
CA ASP A 26 10.08 -7.66 2.98
C ASP A 26 10.03 -9.21 2.89
N SER A 27 9.14 -9.86 3.64
CA SER A 27 8.90 -11.30 3.52
C SER A 27 7.96 -11.66 2.36
N GLY A 28 7.39 -10.65 1.70
CA GLY A 28 6.38 -10.79 0.64
C GLY A 28 4.96 -11.00 1.17
N ALA A 29 4.74 -10.92 2.48
CA ALA A 29 3.42 -11.05 3.08
C ALA A 29 2.60 -9.78 2.86
N ILE A 30 1.32 -9.93 2.56
CA ILE A 30 0.41 -8.78 2.39
C ILE A 30 0.11 -8.19 3.77
N VAL A 31 0.50 -6.94 3.97
CA VAL A 31 0.30 -6.19 5.22
C VAL A 31 -0.80 -5.14 5.09
N GLY A 32 -1.26 -4.86 3.87
CA GLY A 32 -2.40 -3.98 3.64
C GLY A 32 -2.88 -4.01 2.19
N THR A 33 -4.15 -3.66 2.02
CA THR A 33 -4.81 -3.54 0.72
C THR A 33 -5.72 -2.32 0.70
N GLY A 34 -5.88 -1.70 -0.46
CA GLY A 34 -6.85 -0.63 -0.67
C GLY A 34 -7.24 -0.50 -2.13
N THR A 35 -8.10 0.45 -2.42
CA THR A 35 -8.49 0.80 -3.79
C THR A 35 -8.28 2.28 -4.01
N THR A 36 -7.81 2.67 -5.19
CA THR A 36 -7.78 4.07 -5.58
C THR A 36 -9.18 4.60 -5.83
N ASN A 37 -9.43 5.86 -5.48
CA ASN A 37 -10.66 6.57 -5.83
C ASN A 37 -10.72 6.94 -7.33
N GLU A 38 -11.74 7.70 -7.73
CA GLU A 38 -11.94 8.16 -9.12
C GLU A 38 -10.83 9.12 -9.61
N THR A 39 -10.06 9.73 -8.71
CA THR A 39 -8.92 10.60 -9.03
C THR A 39 -7.58 9.86 -9.00
N GLY A 40 -7.56 8.56 -8.64
CA GLY A 40 -6.35 7.75 -8.55
C GLY A 40 -5.67 7.80 -7.19
N ASP A 41 -6.20 8.52 -6.21
CA ASP A 41 -5.64 8.61 -4.86
C ASP A 41 -6.03 7.39 -4.02
N TYR A 42 -5.09 6.88 -3.23
CA TYR A 42 -5.36 5.84 -2.25
C TYR A 42 -4.80 6.19 -0.87
N THR A 43 -5.43 5.62 0.15
CA THR A 43 -4.94 5.63 1.54
C THR A 43 -5.15 4.24 2.13
N VAL A 44 -4.08 3.63 2.62
CA VAL A 44 -4.09 2.30 3.25
C VAL A 44 -3.51 2.41 4.65
N THR A 45 -4.23 1.91 5.64
CA THR A 45 -3.75 1.79 7.00
C THR A 45 -3.18 0.39 7.22
N LEU A 46 -1.91 0.32 7.57
CA LEU A 46 -1.18 -0.88 7.93
C LEU A 46 -1.24 -1.10 9.46
N PRO A 47 -1.22 -2.35 9.93
CA PRO A 47 -1.16 -2.64 11.36
C PRO A 47 0.17 -2.18 11.96
N GLY A 48 0.14 -1.81 13.24
CA GLY A 48 1.34 -1.36 13.96
C GLY A 48 2.43 -2.42 14.08
N SER A 49 2.09 -3.70 13.85
CA SER A 49 3.04 -4.83 13.79
C SER A 49 4.05 -4.73 12.64
N VAL A 50 3.77 -3.93 11.61
CA VAL A 50 4.73 -3.64 10.54
C VAL A 50 5.98 -2.95 11.10
N GLY A 51 5.81 -2.13 12.14
CA GLY A 51 6.90 -1.38 12.77
C GLY A 51 7.30 -0.11 11.99
N PRO A 52 8.06 0.79 12.64
CA PRO A 52 8.43 2.07 12.05
C PRO A 52 9.53 1.90 10.98
N ASN A 53 9.40 2.63 9.88
CA ASN A 53 10.36 2.61 8.75
C ASN A 53 10.60 1.20 8.17
N ALA A 54 9.62 0.30 8.29
CA ALA A 54 9.74 -1.04 7.73
C ALA A 54 9.74 -0.97 6.20
N PRO A 55 10.66 -1.66 5.52
CA PRO A 55 10.64 -1.75 4.07
C PRO A 55 9.36 -2.44 3.61
N ILE A 56 8.62 -1.76 2.74
CA ILE A 56 7.40 -2.26 2.12
C ILE A 56 7.46 -2.09 0.60
N SER A 57 6.70 -2.91 -0.10
CA SER A 57 6.50 -2.84 -1.55
C SER A 57 5.04 -2.60 -1.87
N VAL A 58 4.77 -1.61 -2.71
CA VAL A 58 3.41 -1.26 -3.16
C VAL A 58 3.26 -1.62 -4.63
N THR A 59 2.16 -2.29 -4.97
CA THR A 59 1.77 -2.61 -6.34
C THR A 59 0.32 -2.22 -6.56
N ALA A 60 -0.03 -1.80 -7.76
CA ALA A 60 -1.42 -1.55 -8.16
C ALA A 60 -1.84 -2.59 -9.21
N THR A 61 -3.08 -3.05 -9.14
CA THR A 61 -3.70 -3.96 -10.11
C THR A 61 -4.95 -3.31 -10.68
N ASP A 62 -4.99 -3.11 -12.00
CA ASP A 62 -6.13 -2.50 -12.67
C ASP A 62 -7.34 -3.47 -12.75
N ALA A 63 -8.48 -2.98 -13.25
CA ALA A 63 -9.69 -3.80 -13.42
C ALA A 63 -9.56 -4.89 -14.50
N ALA A 64 -8.56 -4.78 -15.38
CA ALA A 64 -8.24 -5.78 -16.40
C ALA A 64 -7.26 -6.86 -15.86
N GLY A 65 -6.72 -6.69 -14.66
CA GLY A 65 -5.78 -7.60 -14.01
C GLY A 65 -4.30 -7.31 -14.29
N ASN A 66 -3.94 -6.18 -14.88
CA ASN A 66 -2.54 -5.79 -15.08
C ASN A 66 -1.95 -5.26 -13.78
N VAL A 67 -0.75 -5.71 -13.43
CA VAL A 67 -0.04 -5.32 -12.21
C VAL A 67 1.08 -4.35 -12.53
N SER A 68 1.18 -3.25 -11.77
CA SER A 68 2.27 -2.28 -11.89
C SER A 68 3.61 -2.85 -11.43
N ASP A 69 4.70 -2.20 -11.82
CA ASP A 69 6.00 -2.42 -11.17
C ASP A 69 5.92 -2.11 -9.67
N PRO A 70 6.66 -2.86 -8.82
CA PRO A 70 6.68 -2.62 -7.38
C PRO A 70 7.36 -1.30 -7.07
N THR A 71 6.70 -0.46 -6.27
CA THR A 71 7.26 0.78 -5.72
C THR A 71 7.72 0.55 -4.27
N PRO A 72 9.03 0.63 -3.97
CA PRO A 72 9.53 0.53 -2.60
C PRO A 72 9.15 1.77 -1.76
N ALA A 73 8.81 1.56 -0.49
CA ALA A 73 8.58 2.63 0.48
C ALA A 73 9.06 2.24 1.89
N THR A 74 9.23 3.24 2.74
CA THR A 74 9.58 3.13 4.17
C THR A 74 8.74 4.07 5.02
#